data_AF-A0A4Q1IPB0-F1
#
_entry.id   AF-A0A4Q1IPB0-F1
#
_cell.length_a   1.000
_cell.length_b   1.000
_cell.length_c   1.000
_cell.angle_alpha   90.00
_cell.angle_beta   90.00
_cell.angle_gamma   90.00
#
_symmetry.space_group_name_H-M   'P 1'
#
loop_
_entity.id
_entity.type
_entity.pdbx_description
1 polymer ?
#
loop_
_entity_poly.entity_id
_entity_poly.type
_entity_poly.pdbx_seq_one_letter_code
_entity_poly.pdbx_strand_id
1 'polypeptide(L)' 'MLDIRSSTADFINKLKIVEEEIDESVYWLEIFEEIMTDNLDEIQQLKKEGNELLAITVASINTARRNSK' A
#
# COMPACT_ATOMS: atom_id res chain seq x y z
N MET A 1 22.82 -19.81 -11.22
CA MET A 1 21.91 -19.14 -10.26
C MET A 1 21.48 -17.86 -10.94
N LEU A 2 20.22 -17.82 -11.40
CA LEU A 2 19.74 -16.79 -12.32
C LEU A 2 19.76 -15.43 -11.62
N ASP A 3 20.46 -14.50 -12.27
CA ASP A 3 20.55 -13.10 -11.93
C ASP A 3 19.18 -12.46 -12.21
N ILE A 4 18.29 -12.42 -11.21
CA ILE A 4 17.05 -11.64 -11.30
C ILE A 4 17.46 -10.17 -11.21
N ARG A 5 17.81 -9.60 -12.36
CA ARG A 5 17.95 -8.15 -12.50
C ARG A 5 16.59 -7.51 -12.20
N SER A 6 16.34 -7.13 -10.95
CA SER A 6 15.28 -6.19 -10.63
C SER A 6 15.72 -4.82 -11.14
N SER A 7 15.20 -4.44 -12.31
CA SER A 7 15.37 -3.07 -12.78
C SER A 7 14.59 -2.12 -11.87
N THR A 8 14.97 -0.84 -11.82
CA THR A 8 14.19 0.17 -11.09
C THR A 8 12.73 0.23 -11.59
N ALA A 9 12.49 -0.07 -12.87
CA ALA A 9 11.15 -0.17 -13.44
C ALA A 9 10.35 -1.37 -12.88
N ASP A 10 10.97 -2.55 -12.73
CA ASP A 10 10.34 -3.71 -12.11
C ASP A 10 10.02 -3.46 -10.63
N PHE A 11 10.95 -2.83 -9.90
CA PHE A 11 10.72 -2.42 -8.52
C PHE A 11 9.53 -1.44 -8.39
N ILE A 12 9.49 -0.39 -9.23
CA ILE A 12 8.36 0.56 -9.25
C ILE A 12 7.05 -0.14 -9.60
N ASN A 13 7.05 -1.09 -10.55
CA ASN A 13 5.84 -1.81 -10.94
C ASN A 13 5.30 -2.66 -9.77
N LYS A 14 6.17 -3.33 -9.02
CA LYS A 14 5.79 -4.09 -7.82
C LYS A 14 5.23 -3.18 -6.73
N LEU A 15 5.81 -1.99 -6.51
CA LEU A 15 5.27 -1.05 -5.54
C LEU A 15 3.90 -0.48 -5.94
N LYS A 16 3.61 -0.33 -7.24
CA LYS A 16 2.26 0.04 -7.69
C LYS A 16 1.21 -1.03 -7.37
N ILE A 17 1.57 -2.30 -7.53
CA ILE A 17 0.69 -3.40 -7.12
C ILE A 17 0.43 -3.30 -5.61
N VAL A 18 1.48 -3.07 -4.80
CA VAL A 18 1.31 -2.87 -3.35
C VAL A 18 0.43 -1.66 -3.02
N GLU A 19 0.57 -0.55 -3.75
CA GLU A 19 -0.29 0.64 -3.62
C GLU A 19 -1.77 0.28 -3.86
N GLU A 20 -2.08 -0.43 -4.94
CA GLU A 20 -3.44 -0.89 -5.28
C GLU A 20 -4.00 -1.82 -4.19
N GLU A 21 -3.23 -2.81 -3.74
CA GLU A 21 -3.67 -3.78 -2.71
C GLU A 21 -3.90 -3.13 -1.32
N ILE A 22 -3.11 -2.11 -0.97
CA ILE A 22 -3.33 -1.34 0.28
C ILE A 22 -4.62 -0.52 0.17
N ASP A 23 -4.85 0.15 -0.95
CA ASP A 23 -6.06 0.95 -1.19
C ASP A 23 -7.32 0.06 -1.12
N GLU A 24 -7.30 -1.10 -1.78
CA GLU A 24 -8.38 -2.08 -1.70
C GLU A 24 -8.60 -2.59 -0.27
N SER A 25 -7.53 -2.85 0.48
CA SER A 25 -7.62 -3.29 1.88
C SER A 25 -8.27 -2.23 2.78
N VAL A 26 -7.90 -0.96 2.62
CA VAL A 26 -8.50 0.16 3.36
C VAL A 26 -9.98 0.32 2.99
N TYR A 27 -10.33 0.19 1.71
CA TYR A 27 -11.71 0.21 1.25
C TYR A 27 -12.56 -0.90 1.89
N TRP A 28 -12.03 -2.12 2.05
CA TRP A 28 -12.75 -3.18 2.77
C TRP A 28 -12.97 -2.85 4.25
N LEU A 29 -11.99 -2.20 4.90
CA LEU A 29 -12.15 -1.75 6.28
C LEU A 29 -13.21 -0.64 6.40
N GLU A 30 -13.36 0.22 5.40
CA GLU A 30 -14.46 1.21 5.34
C GLU A 30 -15.83 0.52 5.26
N ILE A 31 -15.96 -0.51 4.42
CA ILE A 31 -17.18 -1.32 4.36
C ILE A 31 -17.44 -2.00 5.71
N PHE A 32 -16.43 -2.56 6.37
CA PHE A 32 -16.60 -3.19 7.67
C PHE A 32 -17.01 -2.21 8.76
N GLU A 33 -16.47 -0.98 8.77
CA GLU A 33 -16.88 0.07 9.69
C GLU A 33 -18.37 0.44 9.53
N GLU A 34 -18.90 0.40 8.31
CA GLU A 34 -20.31 0.70 8.01
C GLU A 34 -21.29 -0.41 8.45
N ILE A 35 -20.86 -1.68 8.40
CA ILE A 35 -21.79 -2.83 8.60
C ILE A 35 -21.62 -3.53 9.95
N MET A 36 -20.46 -3.42 10.60
CA MET A 36 -20.20 -4.07 11.89
C MET A 36 -20.56 -3.15 13.06
N THR A 37 -20.92 -3.75 14.19
CA THR A 37 -21.26 -2.99 15.42
C THR A 37 -20.23 -3.19 16.53
N ASP A 38 -19.26 -4.08 16.30
CA ASP A 38 -18.17 -4.48 17.16
C ASP A 38 -16.82 -4.23 16.45
N ASN A 39 -15.73 -4.21 17.22
CA ASN A 39 -14.35 -4.03 16.75
C ASN A 39 -14.07 -2.69 16.01
N LEU A 40 -14.90 -1.67 16.20
CA LEU A 40 -14.73 -0.36 15.56
C LEU A 40 -13.37 0.28 15.86
N ASP A 41 -12.87 0.17 17.10
CA ASP A 41 -11.55 0.69 17.48
C ASP A 41 -10.42 0.00 16.71
N GLU A 42 -10.52 -1.32 16.50
CA GLU A 42 -9.55 -2.09 15.72
C GLU A 42 -9.62 -1.73 14.24
N ILE A 43 -10.83 -1.60 13.68
CA ILE A 43 -11.04 -1.17 12.29
C ILE A 43 -10.43 0.22 12.06
N GLN A 44 -10.67 1.16 12.96
CA GLN A 44 -10.10 2.51 12.87
C GLN A 44 -8.57 2.50 12.99
N GLN A 45 -8.02 1.67 13.88
CA GLN A 45 -6.58 1.49 14.00
C GLN A 45 -5.98 0.93 12.71
N LEU A 46 -6.59 -0.11 12.13
CA LEU A 46 -6.14 -0.73 10.88
C LEU A 46 -6.27 0.21 9.69
N LYS A 47 -7.35 1.00 9.59
CA LYS A 47 -7.50 2.05 8.56
C LYS A 47 -6.40 3.09 8.66
N LYS A 48 -6.06 3.52 9.88
CA LYS A 48 -4.97 4.48 10.10
C LYS A 48 -3.64 3.89 9.63
N GLU A 49 -3.31 2.67 10.04
CA GLU A 49 -2.09 1.98 9.62
C GLU A 49 -2.03 1.78 8.10
N GLY A 50 -3.14 1.37 7.48
CA GLY A 50 -3.24 1.24 6.02
C GLY A 50 -2.96 2.54 5.29
N ASN A 51 -3.47 3.67 5.79
CA ASN A 51 -3.16 5.00 5.22
C ASN A 51 -1.69 5.40 5.41
N GLU A 52 -1.07 5.04 6.54
CA GLU A 52 0.36 5.26 6.77
C GLU A 52 1.21 4.42 5.79
N LEU A 53 0.85 3.15 5.56
CA LEU A 53 1.50 2.26 4.59
C LEU A 53 1.32 2.76 3.16
N LEU A 54 0.14 3.28 2.80
CA LEU A 54 -0.12 3.89 1.51
C LEU A 54 0.80 5.10 1.29
N ALA A 55 0.89 5.99 2.28
CA ALA A 55 1.77 7.16 2.22
C ALA A 55 3.24 6.78 2.05
N ILE A 56 3.72 5.77 2.78
CA ILE A 56 5.09 5.23 2.66
C ILE A 56 5.32 4.64 1.27
N THR A 57 4.37 3.88 0.74
CA THR A 57 4.46 3.23 -0.58
C THR A 57 4.54 4.27 -1.69
N VAL A 58 3.67 5.28 -1.68
CA VAL A 58 3.68 6.39 -2.64
C VAL A 58 4.98 7.19 -2.56
N ALA A 59 5.46 7.50 -1.35
CA ALA A 59 6.74 8.19 -1.15
C ALA A 59 7.93 7.37 -1.69
N SER A 60 7.87 6.04 -1.55
CA SER A 60 8.89 5.11 -2.06
C SER A 60 8.89 5.07 -3.59
N ILE A 61 7.72 4.98 -4.24
CA ILE A 61 7.57 5.05 -5.70
C ILE A 61 8.15 6.37 -6.23
N ASN A 62 7.77 7.50 -5.61
CA ASN A 62 8.24 8.82 -6.01
C ASN A 62 9.75 8.98 -5.87
N THR A 63 10.34 8.38 -4.82
CA THR A 63 11.80 8.38 -4.61
C THR A 63 12.51 7.51 -5.65
N ALA A 64 12.01 6.30 -5.91
CA ALA A 64 12.57 5.42 -6.93
C ALA A 64 12.54 6.07 -8.33
N ARG A 65 11.43 6.72 -8.70
CA ARG A 65 11.29 7.45 -9.97
C ARG A 65 12.29 8.59 -10.12
N ARG A 66 12.51 9.37 -9.04
CA ARG A 66 13.49 10.47 -9.05
C ARG A 66 14.92 9.96 -9.26
N ASN A 67 15.26 8.82 -8.66
CA ASN A 67 16.61 8.25 -8.76
C ASN A 67 16.85 7.47 -10.07
N SER A 68 15.79 7.20 -10.85
CA SER A 68 15.89 6.56 -12.18
C SER A 68 15.94 7.53 -13.35
N LYS A 69 15.88 8.85 -13.10
CA LYS A 69 16.17 9.90 -14.08
C LYS A 69 17.66 10.23 -14.06
#